data_AF-A0A812K2K0-F1
#
_entry.id   AF-A0A812K2K0-F1
#
_cell.length_a   1.000
_cell.length_b   1.000
_cell.length_c   1.000
_cell.angle_alpha   90.00
_cell.angle_beta   90.00
_cell.angle_gamma   90.00
#
_symmetry.space_group_name_H-M   'P 1'
#
loop_
_entity.id
_entity.type
_entity.pdbx_description
1 polymer ?
#
loop_
_entity_poly.entity_id
_entity_poly.type
_entity_poly.pdbx_seq_one_letter_code
_entity_poly.pdbx_strand_id
1 'polypeptide(L)'
;MDLADSGSDAECLLLAEAGNQDTAVDVATPVALVTAFRVMYMAVSHIQELRGYDLVSQSLLARGCAATTHFSGVGCVEVAANLLHNAVAASVQGAMPLRFVAACDSSRHCANVLIARGHGCVFRDMRLVISDAGTAGTTYAEVLSSKETRPRLYFALVRRDCLLPGTDVADNYQFVCEQLRAHMALHGAPTIADICRASPKQWLVIEENRARSRRKMSPPVTVSGVSWAYLLTRNQANFESRYRSLWKEKLGTDPSTDENCLFDLSQDHGWLCELAYCCQDPDRRPVTSGAKRQIPTIRHGSALLWSPMLQRWLIPNELLVASGFPLLPAIARASGVPVDEVSLQWLTPSDVGNGMHIFQVGVFLASILSCVSAGKCDAPMA
;
A
#
# COMPACT_ATOMS: atom_id res chain seq x y z
N MET A 1 31.81 29.10 4.60
CA MET A 1 32.03 27.88 3.81
C MET A 1 30.65 27.29 3.61
N ASP A 2 29.95 27.88 2.65
CA ASP A 2 28.54 27.70 2.37
C ASP A 2 28.34 26.49 1.45
N LEU A 3 27.44 25.60 1.84
CA LEU A 3 26.82 24.63 0.94
C LEU A 3 25.30 24.79 1.09
N ALA A 4 24.80 25.79 0.39
CA ALA A 4 23.43 25.79 -0.10
C ALA A 4 23.42 24.95 -1.39
N ASP A 5 22.77 23.80 -1.36
CA ASP A 5 22.29 23.12 -2.55
C ASP A 5 20.92 22.50 -2.24
N SER A 6 19.91 23.37 -2.24
CA SER A 6 18.50 23.02 -2.03
C SER A 6 17.63 23.42 -3.23
N GLY A 7 18.22 23.48 -4.43
CA GLY A 7 17.55 23.85 -5.67
C GLY A 7 17.56 22.72 -6.68
N SER A 8 16.61 21.80 -6.63
CA SER A 8 16.29 20.96 -7.81
C SER A 8 14.86 20.40 -7.89
N ASP A 9 14.05 20.50 -6.82
CA ASP A 9 12.73 19.84 -6.83
C ASP A 9 11.58 20.75 -7.27
N ALA A 10 11.79 22.07 -7.32
CA ALA A 10 10.77 23.04 -7.71
C ALA A 10 10.55 23.14 -9.24
N GLU A 11 11.53 22.74 -10.07
CA GLU A 11 11.43 22.85 -11.54
C GLU A 11 10.54 21.76 -12.18
N CYS A 12 10.25 20.65 -11.49
CA CYS A 12 9.33 19.64 -11.99
C CYS A 12 7.85 20.02 -11.86
N LEU A 13 7.50 21.02 -11.04
CA LEU A 13 6.12 21.45 -10.79
C LEU A 13 5.57 22.37 -11.90
N LEU A 14 6.44 23.11 -12.60
CA LEU A 14 6.02 24.11 -13.60
C LEU A 14 5.62 23.52 -14.96
N LEU A 15 5.85 22.22 -15.21
CA LEU A 15 5.41 21.55 -16.43
C LEU A 15 3.97 20.99 -16.35
N ALA A 16 3.31 21.08 -15.18
CA ALA A 16 1.94 20.60 -15.00
C ALA A 16 0.86 21.63 -15.36
N GLU A 17 1.20 22.92 -15.41
CA GLU A 17 0.20 24.00 -15.57
C GLU A 17 -0.02 24.47 -17.02
N ALA A 18 0.81 24.05 -17.98
CA ALA A 18 0.80 24.58 -19.35
C ALA A 18 -0.06 23.81 -20.37
N GLY A 19 -0.98 22.92 -19.94
CA GLY A 19 -1.75 22.05 -20.84
C GLY A 19 -3.20 21.86 -20.42
N ASN A 20 -3.91 22.95 -20.13
CA ASN A 20 -5.34 22.90 -19.81
C ASN A 20 -6.14 23.08 -21.11
N GLN A 21 -6.99 22.10 -21.42
CA GLN A 21 -7.80 21.90 -22.64
C GLN A 21 -7.16 21.04 -23.73
N ASP A 22 -7.01 19.73 -23.50
CA ASP A 22 -7.18 18.79 -24.60
C ASP A 22 -7.61 17.39 -24.11
N THR A 23 -8.82 17.00 -24.54
CA THR A 23 -9.34 15.63 -24.65
C THR A 23 -8.60 14.55 -23.85
N ALA A 24 -8.77 14.52 -22.52
CA ALA A 24 -8.35 13.39 -21.72
C ALA A 24 -9.15 12.16 -22.17
N VAL A 25 -8.58 11.38 -23.08
CA VAL A 25 -9.04 10.03 -23.40
C VAL A 25 -9.00 9.29 -22.08
N ASP A 26 -10.18 9.14 -21.46
CA ASP A 26 -10.35 8.49 -20.18
C ASP A 26 -9.83 7.06 -20.34
N VAL A 27 -8.63 6.81 -19.83
CA VAL A 27 -8.05 5.46 -19.87
C VAL A 27 -8.94 4.62 -18.97
N ALA A 28 -9.78 3.79 -19.59
CA ALA A 28 -10.74 2.97 -18.89
C ALA A 28 -10.02 2.16 -17.82
N THR A 29 -10.23 2.54 -16.55
CA THR A 29 -9.63 1.84 -15.42
C THR A 29 -10.18 0.42 -15.39
N PRO A 30 -9.33 -0.63 -15.31
CA PRO A 30 -9.80 -2.01 -15.35
C PRO A 30 -10.83 -2.31 -14.25
N VAL A 31 -11.89 -3.05 -14.61
CA VAL A 31 -12.99 -3.38 -13.68
C VAL A 31 -12.48 -4.15 -12.46
N ALA A 32 -11.56 -5.10 -12.65
CA ALA A 32 -10.98 -5.85 -11.53
C ALA A 32 -10.28 -4.94 -10.51
N LEU A 33 -9.59 -3.90 -10.98
CA LEU A 33 -8.96 -2.90 -10.12
C LEU A 33 -10.01 -2.07 -9.37
N VAL A 34 -11.06 -1.60 -10.06
CA VAL A 34 -12.18 -0.88 -9.45
C VAL A 34 -12.87 -1.73 -8.37
N THR A 35 -13.11 -3.01 -8.65
CA THR A 35 -13.70 -3.97 -7.70
C THR A 35 -12.81 -4.18 -6.48
N ALA A 36 -11.49 -4.31 -6.66
CA ALA A 36 -10.55 -4.44 -5.55
C ALA A 36 -10.60 -3.24 -4.60
N PHE A 37 -10.80 -2.03 -5.11
CA PHE A 37 -10.91 -0.83 -4.30
C PHE A 37 -12.25 -0.72 -3.53
N ARG A 38 -13.20 -1.64 -3.73
CA ARG A 38 -14.39 -1.80 -2.88
C ARG A 38 -14.16 -2.69 -1.66
N VAL A 39 -12.94 -3.19 -1.46
CA VAL A 39 -12.62 -4.17 -0.40
C VAL A 39 -13.03 -3.73 1.00
N MET A 40 -12.98 -2.44 1.32
CA MET A 40 -13.43 -1.97 2.64
C MET A 40 -14.94 -2.14 2.83
N TYR A 41 -15.75 -1.88 1.81
CA TYR A 41 -17.20 -2.10 1.86
C TYR A 41 -17.51 -3.59 2.02
N MET A 42 -16.80 -4.44 1.28
CA MET A 42 -16.95 -5.89 1.38
C MET A 42 -16.55 -6.39 2.78
N ALA A 43 -15.43 -5.91 3.32
CA ALA A 43 -14.99 -6.27 4.66
C ALA A 43 -16.02 -5.88 5.72
N VAL A 44 -16.55 -4.65 5.67
CA VAL A 44 -17.60 -4.19 6.59
C VAL A 44 -18.88 -5.02 6.44
N SER A 45 -19.30 -5.33 5.21
CA SER A 45 -20.46 -6.19 4.94
C SER A 45 -20.29 -7.57 5.56
N HIS A 46 -19.14 -8.22 5.37
CA HIS A 46 -18.88 -9.55 5.96
C HIS A 46 -18.79 -9.52 7.48
N ILE A 47 -18.27 -8.43 8.06
CA ILE A 47 -18.30 -8.22 9.51
C ILE A 47 -19.75 -8.10 10.01
N GLN A 48 -20.62 -7.38 9.28
CA GLN A 48 -22.04 -7.29 9.61
C GLN A 48 -22.76 -8.62 9.49
N GLU A 49 -22.44 -9.43 8.47
CA GLU A 49 -22.98 -10.79 8.32
C GLU A 49 -22.56 -11.70 9.48
N LEU A 50 -21.28 -11.66 9.86
CA LEU A 50 -20.74 -12.50 10.92
C LEU A 50 -21.31 -12.12 12.29
N ARG A 51 -21.44 -10.82 12.57
CA ARG A 51 -21.70 -10.32 13.93
C ARG A 51 -23.12 -9.81 14.14
N GLY A 52 -23.87 -9.58 13.07
CA GLY A 52 -25.16 -8.90 13.12
C GLY A 52 -25.02 -7.39 13.24
N TYR A 53 -25.99 -6.68 12.64
CA TYR A 53 -26.02 -5.22 12.57
C TYR A 53 -25.96 -4.56 13.96
N ASP A 54 -26.71 -5.09 14.94
CA ASP A 54 -26.80 -4.51 16.28
C ASP A 54 -25.44 -4.48 16.99
N LEU A 55 -24.67 -5.57 16.93
CA LEU A 55 -23.34 -5.61 17.54
C LEU A 55 -22.34 -4.70 16.84
N VAL A 56 -22.40 -4.59 15.51
CA VAL A 56 -21.55 -3.66 14.75
C VAL A 56 -21.88 -2.22 15.08
N SER A 57 -23.16 -1.84 15.16
CA SER A 57 -23.59 -0.48 15.50
C SER A 57 -23.18 -0.05 16.92
N GLN A 58 -22.96 -1.00 17.82
CA GLN A 58 -22.51 -0.76 19.19
C GLN A 58 -20.98 -0.76 19.34
N SER A 59 -20.25 -1.20 18.33
CA SER A 59 -18.79 -1.30 18.34
C SER A 59 -18.08 0.03 18.03
N LEU A 60 -16.77 0.12 18.30
CA LEU A 60 -15.93 1.24 17.90
C LEU A 60 -15.81 1.40 16.38
N LEU A 61 -16.22 0.41 15.59
CA LEU A 61 -16.30 0.57 14.14
C LEU A 61 -17.37 1.60 13.76
N ALA A 62 -18.50 1.63 14.47
CA ALA A 62 -19.61 2.56 14.22
C ALA A 62 -19.64 3.74 15.21
N ARG A 63 -18.73 3.78 16.18
CA ARG A 63 -18.63 4.84 17.17
C ARG A 63 -17.31 5.59 17.03
N GLY A 64 -17.35 6.90 17.18
CA GLY A 64 -16.14 7.72 17.15
C GLY A 64 -15.08 7.27 18.14
N CYS A 65 -13.82 7.26 17.71
CA CYS A 65 -12.70 7.04 18.61
C CYS A 65 -11.47 7.86 18.20
N ALA A 66 -10.58 8.06 19.16
CA ALA A 66 -9.27 8.63 18.93
C ALA A 66 -8.26 7.49 18.75
N ALA A 67 -7.38 7.61 17.77
CA ALA A 67 -6.31 6.64 17.54
C ALA A 67 -4.95 7.32 17.42
N THR A 68 -3.91 6.57 17.79
CA THR A 68 -2.51 6.93 17.60
C THR A 68 -1.83 5.83 16.82
N THR A 69 -1.03 6.21 15.82
CA THR A 69 -0.33 5.28 14.95
C THR A 69 1.18 5.43 15.15
N HIS A 70 1.84 4.31 15.43
CA HIS A 70 3.30 4.24 15.54
C HIS A 70 3.84 3.42 14.38
N PHE A 71 3.74 3.97 13.17
CA PHE A 71 4.13 3.27 11.96
C PHE A 71 4.95 4.18 11.03
N SER A 72 6.10 3.68 10.59
CA SER A 72 6.86 4.33 9.51
C SER A 72 6.29 3.89 8.16
N GLY A 73 5.79 4.82 7.37
CA GLY A 73 5.34 4.49 6.02
C GLY A 73 4.16 5.32 5.58
N VAL A 74 4.47 6.41 4.87
CA VAL A 74 3.65 7.12 3.87
C VAL A 74 2.17 7.34 4.21
N GLY A 75 1.81 7.36 5.49
CA GLY A 75 0.45 7.46 5.98
C GLY A 75 -0.49 6.33 5.56
N CYS A 76 -0.01 5.08 5.42
CA CYS A 76 -0.84 3.94 5.01
C CYS A 76 -2.04 3.71 5.96
N VAL A 77 -1.85 3.95 7.26
CA VAL A 77 -2.89 3.71 8.27
C VAL A 77 -3.99 4.77 8.18
N GLU A 78 -3.60 6.03 7.98
CA GLU A 78 -4.49 7.16 7.82
C GLU A 78 -5.33 7.02 6.56
N VAL A 79 -4.71 6.60 5.45
CA VAL A 79 -5.44 6.32 4.21
C VAL A 79 -6.39 5.14 4.41
N ALA A 80 -5.92 4.03 4.99
CA ALA A 80 -6.75 2.86 5.26
C ALA A 80 -7.97 3.18 6.12
N ALA A 81 -7.79 4.00 7.16
CA ALA A 81 -8.87 4.45 8.01
C ALA A 81 -9.84 5.38 7.30
N ASN A 82 -9.37 6.26 6.40
CA ASN A 82 -10.27 7.07 5.59
C ASN A 82 -11.10 6.21 4.63
N LEU A 83 -10.50 5.18 4.01
CA LEU A 83 -11.25 4.21 3.20
C LEU A 83 -12.31 3.49 4.05
N LEU A 84 -11.92 3.04 5.24
CA LEU A 84 -12.80 2.34 6.17
C LEU A 84 -13.93 3.24 6.68
N HIS A 85 -13.66 4.50 7.00
CA HIS A 85 -14.65 5.48 7.42
C HIS A 85 -15.81 5.58 6.42
N ASN A 86 -15.48 5.71 5.13
CA ASN A 86 -16.47 5.84 4.08
C ASN A 86 -17.25 4.53 3.86
N ALA A 87 -16.57 3.39 3.96
CA ALA A 87 -17.22 2.08 3.91
C ALA A 87 -18.24 1.88 5.06
N VAL A 88 -17.88 2.28 6.28
CA VAL A 88 -18.80 2.22 7.44
C VAL A 88 -19.97 3.18 7.26
N ALA A 89 -19.71 4.42 6.84
CA ALA A 89 -20.75 5.43 6.61
C ALA A 89 -21.82 4.93 5.64
N ALA A 90 -21.42 4.23 4.58
CA ALA A 90 -22.33 3.66 3.61
C ALA A 90 -23.08 2.42 4.12
N SER A 91 -22.44 1.58 4.95
CA SER A 91 -22.95 0.25 5.30
C SER A 91 -23.74 0.19 6.62
N VAL A 92 -23.44 1.08 7.57
CA VAL A 92 -23.99 1.03 8.95
C VAL A 92 -24.87 2.26 9.25
N GLN A 93 -25.08 3.16 8.30
CA GLN A 93 -25.73 4.48 8.52
C GLN A 93 -25.13 5.25 9.72
N GLY A 94 -23.88 4.96 10.07
CA GLY A 94 -23.18 5.50 11.23
C GLY A 94 -21.90 6.18 10.78
N ALA A 95 -21.54 7.29 11.41
CA ALA A 95 -20.25 7.90 11.20
C ALA A 95 -19.20 7.15 12.04
N MET A 96 -18.07 6.77 11.44
CA MET A 96 -16.87 6.36 12.16
C MET A 96 -15.93 7.57 12.30
N PRO A 97 -16.16 8.58 13.17
CA PRO A 97 -15.22 9.68 13.29
C PRO A 97 -13.98 9.17 14.04
N LEU A 98 -13.13 8.42 13.33
CA LEU A 98 -11.80 8.05 13.78
C LEU A 98 -10.93 9.29 13.62
N ARG A 99 -10.46 9.82 14.74
CA ARG A 99 -9.56 10.97 14.75
C ARG A 99 -8.16 10.49 15.10
N PHE A 100 -7.22 10.68 14.17
CA PHE A 100 -5.81 10.46 14.46
C PHE A 100 -5.28 11.62 15.29
N VAL A 101 -4.91 11.32 16.54
CA VAL A 101 -4.40 12.32 17.49
C VAL A 101 -2.89 12.48 17.33
N ALA A 102 -2.21 11.40 16.95
CA ALA A 102 -0.78 11.39 16.75
C ALA A 102 -0.32 10.32 15.76
N ALA A 103 0.70 10.67 14.96
CA ALA A 103 1.42 9.76 14.09
C ALA A 103 2.93 9.92 14.32
N CYS A 104 3.65 8.80 14.36
CA CYS A 104 5.10 8.78 14.52
C CYS A 104 5.78 8.28 13.25
N ASP A 105 6.53 9.16 12.59
CA ASP A 105 7.40 8.77 11.48
C ASP A 105 8.79 9.40 11.65
N SER A 106 9.83 8.60 11.45
CA SER A 106 11.23 9.06 11.52
C SER A 106 11.66 9.78 10.24
N SER A 107 10.99 9.55 9.11
CA SER A 107 11.26 10.22 7.84
C SER A 107 10.62 11.60 7.83
N ARG A 108 11.44 12.65 7.67
CA ARG A 108 10.96 14.04 7.49
C ARG A 108 9.97 14.15 6.34
N HIS A 109 10.19 13.37 5.28
CA HIS A 109 9.34 13.37 4.11
C HIS A 109 7.96 12.77 4.41
N CYS A 110 7.90 11.60 5.05
CA CYS A 110 6.65 10.98 5.48
C CYS A 110 5.91 11.83 6.53
N ALA A 111 6.65 12.51 7.43
CA ALA A 111 6.07 13.45 8.38
C ALA A 111 5.32 14.61 7.68
N ASN A 112 5.87 15.17 6.59
CA ASN A 112 5.18 16.21 5.83
C ASN A 112 3.89 15.69 5.18
N VAL A 113 3.89 14.46 4.65
CA VAL A 113 2.69 13.81 4.10
C VAL A 113 1.62 13.62 5.17
N LEU A 114 2.02 13.22 6.38
CA LEU A 114 1.11 13.06 7.51
C LEU A 114 0.54 14.41 7.99
N ILE A 115 1.37 15.47 8.04
CA ILE A 115 0.91 16.83 8.35
C ILE A 115 -0.11 17.31 7.33
N ALA A 116 0.13 17.08 6.04
CA ALA A 116 -0.79 17.48 4.98
C ALA A 116 -2.15 16.73 5.04
N ARG A 117 -2.18 15.52 5.62
CA ARG A 117 -3.39 14.69 5.74
C ARG A 117 -4.16 14.87 7.05
N GLY A 118 -3.52 15.39 8.10
CA GLY A 118 -4.04 15.37 9.45
C GLY A 118 -4.34 16.74 10.05
N HIS A 119 -5.15 16.75 11.11
CA HIS A 119 -5.33 17.87 12.04
C HIS A 119 -4.59 17.65 13.37
N GLY A 120 -3.72 16.64 13.46
CA GLY A 120 -3.12 16.15 14.70
C GLY A 120 -1.63 16.48 14.87
N CYS A 121 -1.08 16.13 16.04
CA CYS A 121 0.32 16.38 16.38
C CYS A 121 1.20 15.25 15.80
N VAL A 122 2.09 15.58 14.86
CA VAL A 122 3.07 14.62 14.33
C VAL A 122 4.31 14.66 15.22
N PHE A 123 4.57 13.56 15.92
CA PHE A 123 5.75 13.48 16.79
C PHE A 123 6.96 13.04 15.96
N ARG A 124 7.92 13.94 15.83
CA ARG A 124 9.26 13.67 15.33
C ARG A 124 10.10 13.20 16.51
N ASP A 125 10.68 12.01 16.45
CA ASP A 125 11.63 11.48 17.45
C ASP A 125 11.07 10.91 18.78
N MET A 126 9.92 10.21 18.77
CA MET A 126 9.59 9.33 19.90
C MET A 126 10.46 8.07 19.89
N ARG A 127 11.43 7.98 20.81
CA ARG A 127 12.10 6.72 21.14
C ARG A 127 11.18 5.90 22.04
N LEU A 128 10.64 4.81 21.51
CA LEU A 128 9.96 3.81 22.33
C LEU A 128 11.01 3.16 23.25
N VAL A 129 11.07 3.61 24.51
CA VAL A 129 11.83 2.93 25.55
C VAL A 129 10.96 1.77 26.03
N ILE A 130 11.18 0.58 25.47
CA ILE A 130 10.63 -0.64 26.06
C ILE A 130 11.48 -0.91 27.30
N SER A 131 11.06 -0.39 28.45
CA SER A 131 11.64 -0.79 29.72
C SER A 131 11.12 -2.19 30.04
N ASP A 132 12.03 -3.15 30.08
CA ASP A 132 11.78 -4.48 30.62
C ASP A 132 11.52 -4.34 32.14
N ALA A 133 10.28 -3.99 32.49
CA ALA A 133 9.84 -3.82 33.86
C ALA A 133 8.98 -5.02 34.23
N GLY A 134 9.59 -5.94 34.98
CA GLY A 134 8.95 -7.13 35.49
C GLY A 134 7.66 -6.83 36.26
N THR A 135 6.71 -7.76 36.08
CA THR A 135 5.64 -8.12 37.03
C THR A 135 4.82 -6.99 37.66
N ALA A 136 3.66 -6.68 37.06
CA ALA A 136 2.34 -6.90 37.66
C ALA A 136 1.22 -6.39 36.73
N GLY A 137 0.27 -7.26 36.38
CA GLY A 137 -1.06 -6.85 35.87
C GLY A 137 -1.27 -6.85 34.36
N THR A 138 -1.29 -8.05 33.75
CA THR A 138 -2.05 -8.41 32.52
C THR A 138 -2.10 -7.39 31.37
N THR A 139 -1.06 -7.39 30.53
CA THR A 139 -1.15 -7.07 29.11
C THR A 139 -1.03 -8.37 28.32
N TYR A 140 -2.16 -8.90 27.85
CA TYR A 140 -2.13 -9.98 26.87
C TYR A 140 -1.86 -9.35 25.49
N ALA A 141 -0.61 -9.48 25.03
CA ALA A 141 -0.26 -9.26 23.64
C ALA A 141 -0.56 -10.56 22.88
N GLU A 142 -1.67 -10.62 22.15
CA GLU A 142 -1.91 -11.71 21.21
C GLU A 142 -1.08 -11.46 19.95
N VAL A 143 -0.04 -12.26 19.79
CA VAL A 143 0.83 -12.27 18.62
C VAL A 143 0.09 -12.99 17.49
N LEU A 144 -0.59 -12.22 16.64
CA LEU A 144 -1.26 -12.75 15.46
C LEU A 144 -0.22 -13.14 14.41
N SER A 145 0.12 -14.43 14.35
CA SER A 145 0.99 -14.99 13.32
C SER A 145 0.17 -15.59 12.18
N SER A 146 0.15 -14.94 11.01
CA SER A 146 -0.13 -15.67 9.76
C SER A 146 1.19 -16.25 9.24
N LYS A 147 1.25 -17.58 9.13
CA LYS A 147 2.35 -18.31 8.52
C LYS A 147 2.17 -18.23 7.01
N GLU A 148 2.93 -17.35 6.36
CA GLU A 148 3.55 -17.51 5.04
C GLU A 148 4.00 -16.13 4.55
N THR A 149 5.31 -15.98 4.32
CA THR A 149 6.04 -14.72 4.00
C THR A 149 6.07 -13.70 5.16
N ARG A 150 7.29 -13.37 5.64
CA ARG A 150 7.60 -12.52 6.82
C ARG A 150 6.36 -12.07 7.63
N PRO A 151 6.06 -12.68 8.79
CA PRO A 151 4.92 -12.27 9.60
C PRO A 151 5.09 -10.79 9.95
N ARG A 152 4.28 -9.93 9.33
CA ARG A 152 4.12 -8.56 9.81
C ARG A 152 3.33 -8.70 11.10
N LEU A 153 3.96 -8.36 12.22
CA LEU A 153 3.33 -8.40 13.52
C LEU A 153 2.50 -7.14 13.68
N TYR A 154 1.18 -7.32 13.76
CA TYR A 154 0.26 -6.25 14.09
C TYR A 154 -0.09 -6.36 15.56
N PHE A 155 0.15 -5.29 16.32
CA PHE A 155 -0.23 -5.22 17.73
C PHE A 155 -1.41 -4.27 17.88
N ALA A 156 -2.47 -4.75 18.51
CA ALA A 156 -3.56 -3.92 18.98
C ALA A 156 -3.67 -4.11 20.49
N LEU A 157 -3.52 -3.01 21.23
CA LEU A 157 -3.66 -3.01 22.68
C LEU A 157 -5.08 -2.55 23.01
N VAL A 158 -5.91 -3.49 23.43
CA VAL A 158 -7.30 -3.25 23.80
C VAL A 158 -7.49 -3.66 25.26
N ARG A 159 -8.20 -2.86 26.05
CA ARG A 159 -8.58 -3.29 27.39
C ARG A 159 -9.61 -4.41 27.30
N ARG A 160 -9.40 -5.49 28.06
CA ARG A 160 -10.23 -6.71 28.00
C ARG A 160 -11.72 -6.45 28.24
N ASP A 161 -12.04 -5.52 29.14
CA ASP A 161 -13.41 -5.11 29.45
C ASP A 161 -14.10 -4.35 28.32
N CYS A 162 -13.34 -3.89 27.32
CA CYS A 162 -13.88 -3.26 26.12
C CYS A 162 -14.14 -4.25 24.98
N LEU A 163 -13.77 -5.52 25.08
CA LEU A 163 -14.08 -6.50 24.03
C LEU A 163 -15.55 -6.92 24.09
N LEU A 164 -16.16 -7.13 22.93
CA LEU A 164 -17.51 -7.68 22.85
C LEU A 164 -17.50 -9.15 23.29
N PRO A 165 -18.49 -9.60 24.07
CA PRO A 165 -18.57 -10.98 24.54
C PRO A 165 -18.46 -11.99 23.38
N GLY A 166 -17.65 -13.04 23.56
CA GLY A 166 -17.52 -14.14 22.60
C GLY A 166 -16.81 -13.78 21.27
N THR A 167 -16.13 -12.64 21.19
CA THR A 167 -15.47 -12.20 19.96
C THR A 167 -13.95 -12.33 20.04
N ASP A 168 -13.38 -13.25 19.25
CA ASP A 168 -11.94 -13.36 19.00
C ASP A 168 -11.58 -12.50 17.77
N VAL A 169 -10.55 -11.64 17.90
CA VAL A 169 -10.11 -10.74 16.83
C VAL A 169 -9.46 -11.52 15.68
N ALA A 170 -8.72 -12.58 15.98
CA ALA A 170 -8.07 -13.44 15.01
C ALA A 170 -9.11 -14.17 14.16
N ASP A 171 -10.12 -14.76 14.80
CA ASP A 171 -11.19 -15.49 14.11
C ASP A 171 -11.98 -14.55 13.20
N ASN A 172 -12.32 -13.35 13.68
CA ASN A 172 -13.00 -12.34 12.88
C ASN A 172 -12.15 -11.92 11.66
N TYR A 173 -10.87 -11.62 11.87
CA TYR A 173 -9.96 -11.26 10.78
C TYR A 173 -9.79 -12.38 9.76
N GLN A 174 -9.65 -13.63 10.23
CA GLN A 174 -9.53 -14.80 9.37
C GLN A 174 -10.80 -15.00 8.54
N PHE A 175 -11.97 -14.94 9.16
CA PHE A 175 -13.26 -15.04 8.48
C PHE A 175 -13.37 -14.01 7.35
N VAL A 176 -13.13 -12.72 7.65
CA VAL A 176 -13.20 -11.65 6.65
C VAL A 176 -12.20 -11.91 5.52
N CYS A 177 -10.98 -12.32 5.84
CA CYS A 177 -9.97 -12.64 4.83
C CYS A 177 -10.39 -13.81 3.93
N GLU A 178 -11.03 -14.84 4.48
CA GLU A 178 -11.56 -15.97 3.70
C GLU A 178 -12.68 -15.54 2.76
N GLN A 179 -13.63 -14.73 3.25
CA GLN A 179 -14.71 -14.19 2.42
C GLN A 179 -14.18 -13.29 1.28
N LEU A 180 -13.22 -12.41 1.60
CA LEU A 180 -12.59 -11.55 0.59
C LEU A 180 -11.83 -12.37 -0.47
N ARG A 181 -11.12 -13.43 -0.07
CA ARG A 181 -10.45 -14.33 -1.03
C ARG A 181 -11.47 -15.04 -1.92
N ALA A 182 -12.58 -15.54 -1.36
CA ALA A 182 -13.64 -16.16 -2.13
C ALA A 182 -14.27 -15.18 -3.13
N HIS A 183 -14.52 -13.94 -2.71
CA HIS A 183 -15.01 -12.88 -3.58
C HIS A 183 -14.03 -12.56 -4.72
N MET A 184 -12.74 -12.41 -4.41
CA MET A 184 -11.71 -12.14 -5.43
C MET A 184 -11.52 -13.32 -6.39
N ALA A 185 -11.70 -14.56 -5.93
CA ALA A 185 -11.68 -15.73 -6.80
C ALA A 185 -12.85 -15.74 -7.79
N LEU A 186 -14.03 -15.25 -7.39
CA LEU A 186 -15.22 -15.20 -8.23
C LEU A 186 -15.18 -14.03 -9.24
N HIS A 187 -14.73 -12.86 -8.81
CA HIS A 187 -14.78 -11.63 -9.60
C HIS A 187 -13.46 -11.26 -10.30
N GLY A 188 -12.40 -12.03 -10.03
CA GLY A 188 -11.05 -11.78 -10.53
C GLY A 188 -10.28 -10.81 -9.63
N ALA A 189 -9.09 -11.23 -9.19
CA ALA A 189 -8.15 -10.35 -8.50
C ALA A 189 -7.48 -9.39 -9.51
N PRO A 190 -7.18 -8.14 -9.10
CA PRO A 190 -6.44 -7.23 -9.96
C PRO A 190 -5.06 -7.79 -10.26
N THR A 191 -4.65 -7.66 -11.51
CA THR A 191 -3.35 -8.12 -12.00
C THR A 191 -2.35 -6.97 -12.07
N ILE A 192 -1.06 -7.29 -12.28
CA ILE A 192 -0.03 -6.28 -12.53
C ILE A 192 -0.35 -5.51 -13.81
N ALA A 193 -0.84 -6.20 -14.83
CA ALA A 193 -1.27 -5.59 -16.08
C ALA A 193 -2.38 -4.55 -15.86
N ASP A 194 -3.35 -4.85 -14.98
CA ASP A 194 -4.42 -3.91 -14.65
C ASP A 194 -3.89 -2.62 -14.04
N ILE A 195 -2.90 -2.73 -13.14
CA ILE A 195 -2.26 -1.59 -12.50
C ILE A 195 -1.51 -0.75 -13.53
N CYS A 196 -0.72 -1.38 -14.40
CA CYS A 196 0.06 -0.67 -15.42
C CYS A 196 -0.81 0.00 -16.49
N ARG A 197 -1.97 -0.59 -16.83
CA ARG A 197 -2.92 -0.01 -17.78
C ARG A 197 -3.64 1.22 -17.24
N ALA A 198 -3.76 1.34 -15.93
CA ALA A 198 -4.53 2.42 -15.32
C ALA A 198 -3.79 3.78 -15.32
N SER A 199 -2.49 3.79 -15.61
CA SER A 199 -1.66 4.99 -15.64
C SER A 199 -1.93 5.87 -16.88
N PRO A 200 -2.27 7.16 -16.72
CA PRO A 200 -2.28 8.12 -17.81
C PRO A 200 -0.93 8.19 -18.54
N LYS A 201 -0.96 8.29 -19.88
CA LYS A 201 0.25 8.39 -20.71
C LYS A 201 1.17 9.54 -20.32
N GLN A 202 0.61 10.66 -19.86
CA GLN A 202 1.39 11.83 -19.42
C GLN A 202 2.33 11.48 -18.26
N TRP A 203 1.91 10.62 -17.33
CA TRP A 203 2.76 10.19 -16.22
C TRP A 203 3.99 9.40 -16.69
N LEU A 204 3.85 8.61 -17.76
CA LEU A 204 4.97 7.89 -18.34
C LEU A 204 6.04 8.86 -18.86
N VAL A 205 5.65 9.95 -19.52
CA VAL A 205 6.58 10.99 -20.01
C VAL A 205 7.30 11.66 -18.85
N ILE A 206 6.56 12.07 -17.83
CA ILE A 206 7.12 12.76 -16.67
C ILE A 206 8.20 11.89 -16.01
N GLU A 207 7.91 10.60 -15.82
CA GLU A 207 8.84 9.69 -15.16
C GLU A 207 10.01 9.28 -16.06
N GLU A 208 9.81 9.13 -17.37
CA GLU A 208 10.92 8.95 -18.32
C GLU A 208 11.87 10.14 -18.27
N ASN A 209 11.33 11.36 -18.27
CA ASN A 209 12.10 12.60 -18.20
C ASN A 209 12.87 12.69 -16.90
N ARG A 210 12.23 12.36 -15.77
CA ARG A 210 12.89 12.31 -14.47
C ARG A 210 14.05 11.30 -14.46
N ALA A 211 13.86 10.12 -15.05
CA ALA A 211 14.91 9.11 -15.17
C ALA A 211 16.08 9.56 -16.07
N ARG A 212 15.77 10.26 -17.18
CA ARG A 212 16.77 10.85 -18.10
C ARG A 212 17.56 11.98 -17.46
N SER A 213 16.90 12.89 -16.74
CA SER A 213 17.55 13.98 -16.01
C SER A 213 18.55 13.46 -14.97
N ARG A 214 18.17 12.41 -14.22
CA ARG A 214 19.10 11.72 -13.29
C ARG A 214 20.34 11.14 -13.98
N ARG A 215 20.25 10.87 -15.29
CA ARG A 215 21.34 10.36 -16.14
C ARG A 215 22.01 11.43 -17.00
N LYS A 216 21.67 12.72 -16.78
CA LYS A 216 22.19 13.85 -17.58
C LYS A 216 21.89 13.71 -19.07
N MET A 217 20.73 13.16 -19.42
CA MET A 217 20.25 13.02 -20.79
C MET A 217 19.19 14.09 -21.09
N SER A 218 19.18 14.62 -22.32
CA SER A 218 18.16 15.58 -22.75
C SER A 218 16.76 14.96 -22.68
N PRO A 219 15.70 15.72 -22.33
CA PRO A 219 14.34 15.20 -22.32
C PRO A 219 13.90 14.78 -23.74
N PRO A 220 13.11 13.71 -23.91
CA PRO A 220 12.39 13.40 -25.12
C PRO A 220 11.27 14.43 -25.33
N VAL A 221 11.03 14.80 -26.59
CA VAL A 221 10.00 15.79 -26.95
C VAL A 221 8.59 15.17 -26.95
N THR A 222 8.47 13.85 -27.06
CA THR A 222 7.19 13.13 -27.15
C THR A 222 7.24 11.76 -26.45
N VAL A 223 6.07 11.24 -26.06
CA VAL A 223 5.92 9.85 -25.62
C VAL A 223 6.20 8.95 -26.82
N SER A 224 7.46 8.58 -26.99
CA SER A 224 7.76 7.51 -27.92
C SER A 224 7.36 6.23 -27.19
N GLY A 225 6.54 5.36 -27.80
CA GLY A 225 6.23 4.02 -27.27
C GLY A 225 7.45 3.10 -27.28
N VAL A 226 8.60 3.65 -26.91
CA VAL A 226 9.93 3.11 -27.04
C VAL A 226 10.33 2.56 -25.69
N SER A 227 10.97 1.40 -25.76
CA SER A 227 11.60 0.73 -24.64
C SER A 227 12.47 1.70 -23.83
N TRP A 228 12.32 1.70 -22.51
CA TRP A 228 13.22 2.38 -21.58
C TRP A 228 14.49 1.54 -21.31
N ALA A 229 14.77 0.50 -22.10
CA ALA A 229 15.96 -0.34 -21.90
C ALA A 229 17.27 0.46 -22.03
N TYR A 230 17.26 1.55 -22.80
CA TYR A 230 18.39 2.48 -22.89
C TYR A 230 18.67 3.22 -21.56
N LEU A 231 17.69 3.25 -20.65
CA LEU A 231 17.83 3.77 -19.29
C LEU A 231 18.24 2.69 -18.29
N LEU A 232 18.63 1.48 -18.71
CA LEU A 232 19.24 0.51 -17.80
C LEU A 232 20.72 0.85 -17.59
N THR A 233 21.23 0.64 -16.39
CA THR A 233 22.69 0.56 -16.19
C THR A 233 23.20 -0.77 -16.73
N ARG A 234 24.51 -0.90 -16.94
CA ARG A 234 25.13 -2.17 -17.34
C ARG A 234 24.76 -3.32 -16.40
N ASN A 235 24.76 -3.07 -15.09
CA ASN A 235 24.40 -4.09 -14.09
C ASN A 235 22.92 -4.48 -14.19
N GLN A 236 22.02 -3.50 -14.31
CA GLN A 236 20.59 -3.76 -14.47
C GLN A 236 20.28 -4.55 -15.75
N ALA A 237 20.96 -4.23 -16.86
CA ALA A 237 20.83 -4.98 -18.11
C ALA A 237 21.32 -6.44 -17.95
N ASN A 238 22.41 -6.65 -17.21
CA ASN A 238 22.88 -8.00 -16.88
C ASN A 238 21.87 -8.77 -16.01
N PHE A 239 21.28 -8.12 -15.00
CA PHE A 239 20.26 -8.75 -14.15
C PHE A 239 19.01 -9.09 -14.97
N GLU A 240 18.57 -8.19 -15.84
CA GLU A 240 17.43 -8.39 -16.72
C GLU A 240 17.63 -9.62 -17.61
N SER A 241 18.78 -9.71 -18.30
CA SER A 241 19.13 -10.85 -19.15
C SER A 241 19.16 -12.18 -18.38
N ARG A 242 19.73 -12.15 -17.17
CA ARG A 242 19.76 -13.32 -16.27
C ARG A 242 18.34 -13.72 -15.86
N TYR A 243 17.51 -12.78 -15.42
CA TYR A 243 16.14 -13.04 -14.99
C TYR A 243 15.26 -13.54 -16.15
N ARG A 244 15.47 -13.07 -17.38
CA ARG A 244 14.80 -13.64 -18.56
C ARG A 244 15.12 -15.11 -18.76
N SER A 245 16.40 -15.47 -18.66
CA SER A 245 16.86 -16.85 -18.83
C SER A 245 16.24 -17.76 -17.77
N LEU A 246 16.25 -17.31 -16.51
CA LEU A 246 15.63 -18.02 -15.38
C LEU A 246 14.10 -18.15 -15.54
N TRP A 247 13.42 -17.08 -15.97
CA TRP A 247 11.99 -17.12 -16.21
C TRP A 247 11.62 -18.17 -17.26
N LYS A 248 12.33 -18.16 -18.40
CA LYS A 248 12.11 -19.12 -19.50
C LYS A 248 12.39 -20.56 -19.05
N GLU A 249 13.46 -20.78 -18.30
CA GLU A 249 13.80 -22.10 -17.74
C GLU A 249 12.69 -22.61 -16.81
N LYS A 250 12.14 -21.76 -15.94
CA LYS A 250 11.21 -22.18 -14.88
C LYS A 250 9.75 -22.23 -15.31
N LEU A 251 9.31 -21.25 -16.09
CA LEU A 251 7.90 -21.10 -16.46
C LEU A 251 7.63 -21.50 -17.91
N GLY A 252 8.68 -21.74 -18.71
CA GLY A 252 8.55 -22.17 -20.11
C GLY A 252 8.03 -21.10 -21.05
N THR A 253 7.79 -19.87 -20.57
CA THR A 253 7.22 -18.76 -21.36
C THR A 253 8.25 -17.66 -21.59
N ASP A 254 8.03 -16.82 -22.61
CA ASP A 254 8.82 -15.62 -22.81
C ASP A 254 8.32 -14.50 -21.88
N PRO A 255 9.17 -13.95 -20.97
CA PRO A 255 8.75 -12.88 -20.07
C PRO A 255 8.33 -11.60 -20.79
N SER A 256 8.74 -11.36 -22.05
CA SER A 256 8.26 -10.22 -22.84
C SER A 256 6.80 -10.35 -23.30
N THR A 257 6.22 -11.56 -23.19
CA THR A 257 4.83 -11.84 -23.56
C THR A 257 3.90 -11.97 -22.36
N ASP A 258 4.44 -11.96 -21.14
CA ASP A 258 3.65 -12.06 -19.91
C ASP A 258 3.48 -10.68 -19.27
N GLU A 259 2.25 -10.16 -19.35
CA GLU A 259 1.83 -8.87 -18.81
C GLU A 259 1.95 -8.75 -17.28
N ASN A 260 2.11 -9.89 -16.59
CA ASN A 260 2.29 -9.96 -15.15
C ASN A 260 3.71 -10.30 -14.73
N CYS A 261 4.66 -10.30 -15.68
CA CYS A 261 6.07 -10.50 -15.38
C CYS A 261 6.70 -9.20 -14.85
N LEU A 262 7.27 -9.27 -13.65
CA LEU A 262 8.09 -8.22 -13.06
C LEU A 262 9.41 -8.78 -12.56
N PHE A 263 10.47 -8.01 -12.73
CA PHE A 263 11.80 -8.27 -12.20
C PHE A 263 12.21 -7.13 -11.26
N ASP A 264 12.71 -7.45 -10.07
CA ASP A 264 13.38 -6.47 -9.21
C ASP A 264 14.85 -6.34 -9.64
N LEU A 265 15.18 -5.27 -10.36
CA LEU A 265 16.55 -5.00 -10.82
C LEU A 265 17.36 -4.15 -9.82
N SER A 266 16.87 -3.96 -8.59
CA SER A 266 17.59 -3.20 -7.55
C SER A 266 18.69 -3.99 -6.85
N GLN A 267 18.70 -5.32 -6.97
CA GLN A 267 19.61 -6.19 -6.25
C GLN A 267 20.27 -7.20 -7.20
N ASP A 268 21.59 -7.33 -7.09
CA ASP A 268 22.30 -8.46 -7.66
C ASP A 268 22.06 -9.67 -6.76
N HIS A 269 21.30 -10.63 -7.24
CA HIS A 269 21.19 -11.92 -6.58
C HIS A 269 22.14 -12.96 -7.18
N GLY A 270 23.33 -12.50 -7.57
CA GLY A 270 24.62 -13.20 -7.75
C GLY A 270 24.60 -14.71 -7.55
N TRP A 271 24.18 -15.20 -6.37
CA TRP A 271 24.08 -16.64 -6.08
C TRP A 271 22.69 -17.20 -5.78
N LEU A 272 21.65 -16.39 -5.53
CA LEU A 272 20.38 -16.83 -4.90
C LEU A 272 19.31 -17.35 -5.88
N CYS A 273 19.58 -17.31 -7.18
CA CYS A 273 18.63 -17.69 -8.22
C CYS A 273 18.42 -19.20 -8.41
N GLU A 274 19.15 -20.08 -7.73
CA GLU A 274 18.96 -21.54 -7.87
C GLU A 274 17.69 -22.10 -7.21
N LEU A 275 16.97 -21.33 -6.39
CA LEU A 275 15.77 -21.83 -5.69
C LEU A 275 14.60 -20.85 -5.72
N ALA A 276 14.18 -20.44 -6.91
CA ALA A 276 12.86 -19.83 -7.12
C ALA A 276 11.74 -20.91 -7.07
N TYR A 277 11.67 -21.65 -5.95
CA TYR A 277 10.47 -22.32 -5.46
C TYR A 277 10.49 -22.58 -3.94
N CYS A 278 11.45 -22.05 -3.19
CA CYS A 278 11.40 -22.20 -1.73
C CYS A 278 10.46 -21.17 -1.11
N CYS A 279 9.17 -21.49 -1.17
CA CYS A 279 8.23 -21.24 -0.06
C CYS A 279 8.68 -21.94 1.25
N GLN A 280 9.84 -22.61 1.25
CA GLN A 280 10.40 -23.38 2.37
C GLN A 280 11.48 -22.64 3.16
N ASP A 281 12.09 -21.57 2.61
CA ASP A 281 12.94 -20.68 3.40
C ASP A 281 12.17 -19.36 3.61
N PRO A 282 11.47 -19.19 4.74
CA PRO A 282 10.68 -17.99 5.03
C PRO A 282 11.51 -16.70 5.07
N ASP A 283 12.86 -16.81 5.11
CA ASP A 283 13.77 -15.68 5.12
C ASP A 283 14.22 -15.25 3.71
N ARG A 284 14.00 -16.07 2.67
CA ARG A 284 14.35 -15.76 1.27
C ARG A 284 13.18 -15.13 0.52
N ARG A 285 13.47 -14.10 -0.28
CA ARG A 285 12.44 -13.22 -0.87
C ARG A 285 12.40 -13.33 -2.40
N PRO A 286 11.21 -13.34 -3.03
CA PRO A 286 11.08 -13.40 -4.47
C PRO A 286 11.54 -12.10 -5.12
N VAL A 287 12.33 -12.24 -6.19
CA VAL A 287 12.89 -11.13 -7.00
C VAL A 287 12.20 -11.02 -8.36
N THR A 288 11.30 -11.96 -8.64
CA THR A 288 10.42 -11.96 -9.80
C THR A 288 8.99 -12.18 -9.33
N SER A 289 8.02 -11.84 -10.17
CA SER A 289 6.60 -12.11 -9.86
C SER A 289 6.26 -13.61 -9.80
N GLY A 290 7.11 -14.44 -10.41
CA GLY A 290 7.05 -15.90 -10.37
C GLY A 290 5.72 -16.48 -10.88
N ALA A 291 5.48 -17.76 -10.56
CA ALA A 291 4.24 -18.46 -10.94
C ALA A 291 2.99 -17.83 -10.32
N LYS A 292 3.13 -17.18 -9.15
CA LYS A 292 2.03 -16.52 -8.45
C LYS A 292 1.64 -15.17 -9.07
N ARG A 293 2.42 -14.64 -10.01
CA ARG A 293 2.19 -13.34 -10.68
C ARG A 293 1.99 -12.19 -9.68
N GLN A 294 2.68 -12.24 -8.54
CA GLN A 294 2.59 -11.25 -7.48
C GLN A 294 3.63 -10.15 -7.65
N ILE A 295 3.35 -8.94 -7.20
CA ILE A 295 4.35 -7.87 -7.21
C ILE A 295 5.48 -8.25 -6.25
N PRO A 296 6.76 -8.26 -6.68
CA PRO A 296 7.89 -8.47 -5.78
C PRO A 296 7.86 -7.49 -4.62
N THR A 297 8.34 -7.89 -3.44
CA THR A 297 8.32 -7.02 -2.26
C THR A 297 9.13 -5.74 -2.51
N ILE A 298 8.44 -4.60 -2.61
CA ILE A 298 9.04 -3.27 -2.72
C ILE A 298 9.81 -3.01 -1.41
N ARG A 299 11.08 -2.58 -1.47
CA ARG A 299 11.84 -2.18 -0.28
C ARG A 299 12.23 -0.72 -0.32
N HIS A 300 12.60 -0.19 0.84
CA HIS A 300 13.19 1.13 0.92
C HIS A 300 14.38 1.28 -0.02
N GLY A 301 14.35 2.32 -0.86
CA GLY A 301 15.40 2.58 -1.85
C GLY A 301 15.49 1.58 -3.01
N SER A 302 14.58 0.60 -3.12
CA SER A 302 14.72 -0.56 -4.03
C SER A 302 13.48 -0.80 -4.92
N ALA A 303 12.81 0.28 -5.34
CA ALA A 303 11.60 0.20 -6.16
C ALA A 303 11.88 0.10 -7.68
N LEU A 304 12.93 -0.63 -8.07
CA LEU A 304 13.30 -0.81 -9.46
C LEU A 304 12.63 -2.05 -10.04
N LEU A 305 11.29 -2.05 -10.02
CA LEU A 305 10.48 -3.13 -10.58
C LEU A 305 10.36 -2.93 -12.09
N TRP A 306 10.98 -3.80 -12.86
CA TRP A 306 11.03 -3.77 -14.32
C TRP A 306 9.99 -4.71 -14.91
N SER A 307 9.21 -4.23 -15.87
CA SER A 307 8.32 -5.06 -16.69
C SER A 307 9.00 -5.40 -18.03
N PRO A 308 9.33 -6.67 -18.30
CA PRO A 308 9.93 -7.10 -19.55
C PRO A 308 9.01 -6.95 -20.76
N MET A 309 7.68 -7.01 -20.56
CA MET A 309 6.70 -6.77 -21.62
C MET A 309 6.61 -5.28 -21.96
N LEU A 310 6.50 -4.42 -20.94
CA LEU A 310 6.37 -2.98 -21.14
C LEU A 310 7.72 -2.30 -21.43
N GLN A 311 8.82 -3.03 -21.22
CA GLN A 311 10.19 -2.54 -21.39
C GLN A 311 10.46 -1.25 -20.60
N ARG A 312 9.91 -1.17 -19.39
CA ARG A 312 10.08 -0.02 -18.50
C ARG A 312 9.95 -0.41 -17.03
N TRP A 313 10.35 0.51 -16.16
CA TRP A 313 10.06 0.41 -14.74
C TRP A 313 8.58 0.64 -14.47
N LEU A 314 8.08 0.09 -13.37
CA LEU A 314 6.86 0.58 -12.74
C LEU A 314 7.11 2.01 -12.27
N ILE A 315 6.17 2.89 -12.60
CA ILE A 315 6.25 4.29 -12.18
C ILE A 315 5.74 4.45 -10.74
N PRO A 316 6.09 5.53 -10.02
CA PRO A 316 5.67 5.73 -8.62
C PRO A 316 4.16 5.53 -8.41
N ASN A 317 3.35 6.03 -9.33
CA ASN A 317 1.89 5.96 -9.22
C ASN A 317 1.37 4.52 -9.35
N GLU A 318 1.99 3.70 -10.20
CA GLU A 318 1.65 2.27 -10.31
C GLU A 318 1.98 1.54 -9.00
N LEU A 319 3.11 1.87 -8.37
CA LEU A 319 3.50 1.29 -7.08
C LEU A 319 2.57 1.70 -5.94
N LEU A 320 2.10 2.96 -5.96
CA LEU A 320 1.13 3.45 -4.99
C LEU A 320 -0.25 2.81 -5.20
N VAL A 321 -0.74 2.73 -6.44
CA VAL A 321 -1.99 2.00 -6.75
C VAL A 321 -1.87 0.53 -6.34
N ALA A 322 -0.74 -0.11 -6.63
CA ALA A 322 -0.43 -1.47 -6.17
C ALA A 322 -0.39 -1.63 -4.64
N SER A 323 -0.15 -0.54 -3.90
CA SER A 323 -0.17 -0.50 -2.44
C SER A 323 -1.55 -0.14 -1.87
N GLY A 324 -2.55 0.05 -2.74
CA GLY A 324 -3.94 0.35 -2.39
C GLY A 324 -4.26 1.85 -2.26
N PHE A 325 -3.41 2.75 -2.78
CA PHE A 325 -3.69 4.18 -2.76
C PHE A 325 -4.72 4.59 -3.82
N PRO A 326 -5.75 5.39 -3.46
CA PRO A 326 -6.84 5.78 -4.36
C PRO A 326 -6.44 6.96 -5.27
N LEU A 327 -5.46 6.75 -6.15
CA LEU A 327 -4.86 7.80 -6.98
C LEU A 327 -5.58 8.11 -8.28
N LEU A 328 -6.51 7.25 -8.72
CA LEU A 328 -7.25 7.43 -9.97
C LEU A 328 -8.72 7.77 -9.68
N PRO A 329 -9.38 8.61 -10.48
CA PRO A 329 -10.77 9.00 -10.24
C PRO A 329 -11.72 7.80 -10.11
N ALA A 330 -11.55 6.75 -10.93
CA ALA A 330 -12.41 5.57 -10.90
C ALA A 330 -12.23 4.76 -9.60
N ILE A 331 -10.99 4.53 -9.16
CA ILE A 331 -10.69 3.77 -7.93
C ILE A 331 -11.05 4.56 -6.66
N ALA A 332 -10.83 5.88 -6.67
CA ALA A 332 -11.21 6.78 -5.57
C ALA A 332 -12.73 6.80 -5.40
N ARG A 333 -13.47 6.94 -6.49
CA ARG A 333 -14.94 6.84 -6.50
C ARG A 333 -15.43 5.49 -6.01
N ALA A 334 -14.81 4.40 -6.44
CA ALA A 334 -15.17 3.04 -5.99
C ALA A 334 -14.93 2.84 -4.49
N SER A 335 -13.93 3.52 -3.94
CA SER A 335 -13.63 3.54 -2.51
C SER A 335 -14.48 4.54 -1.73
N GLY A 336 -15.23 5.41 -2.42
CA GLY A 336 -15.98 6.52 -1.81
C GLY A 336 -15.10 7.58 -1.16
N VAL A 337 -13.87 7.79 -1.65
CA VAL A 337 -12.96 8.84 -1.15
C VAL A 337 -12.53 9.78 -2.27
N PRO A 338 -12.05 11.00 -1.95
CA PRO A 338 -11.37 11.85 -2.92
C PRO A 338 -10.10 11.19 -3.46
N VAL A 339 -9.63 11.65 -4.62
CA VAL A 339 -8.32 11.27 -5.15
C VAL A 339 -7.23 11.72 -4.18
N ASP A 340 -6.29 10.83 -3.83
CA ASP A 340 -5.18 11.15 -2.93
C ASP A 340 -4.06 11.89 -3.67
N GLU A 341 -4.28 13.17 -3.92
CA GLU A 341 -3.32 14.08 -4.55
C GLU A 341 -2.06 14.31 -3.70
N VAL A 342 -2.19 14.19 -2.37
CA VAL A 342 -1.06 14.35 -1.44
C VAL A 342 -0.04 13.23 -1.69
N SER A 343 -0.49 11.98 -1.84
CA SER A 343 0.42 10.89 -2.22
C SER A 343 1.15 11.18 -3.52
N LEU A 344 0.43 11.67 -4.53
CA LEU A 344 0.97 11.92 -5.87
C LEU A 344 2.06 12.98 -5.88
N GLN A 345 1.86 14.05 -5.10
CA GLN A 345 2.78 15.20 -5.09
C GLN A 345 4.05 14.92 -4.30
N TRP A 346 3.91 14.19 -3.19
CA TRP A 346 4.99 14.11 -2.23
C TRP A 346 5.73 12.77 -2.34
N LEU A 347 5.03 11.63 -2.47
CA LEU A 347 5.67 10.33 -2.28
C LEU A 347 6.65 9.95 -3.39
N THR A 348 7.81 9.45 -2.97
CA THR A 348 8.80 8.85 -3.86
C THR A 348 8.67 7.31 -3.85
N PRO A 349 9.16 6.61 -4.90
CA PRO A 349 9.17 5.14 -4.91
C PRO A 349 9.86 4.51 -3.68
N SER A 350 10.87 5.17 -3.13
CA SER A 350 11.56 4.71 -1.91
C SER A 350 10.67 4.69 -0.68
N ASP A 351 9.67 5.56 -0.61
CA ASP A 351 8.78 5.66 0.54
C ASP A 351 7.74 4.53 0.52
N VAL A 352 7.32 4.09 -0.67
CA VAL A 352 6.37 2.98 -0.86
C VAL A 352 6.89 1.66 -0.31
N GLY A 353 8.20 1.43 -0.43
CA GLY A 353 8.83 0.16 -0.02
C GLY A 353 8.83 -0.15 1.48
N ASN A 354 8.51 0.82 2.34
CA ASN A 354 8.30 0.58 3.77
C ASN A 354 6.82 0.53 4.16
N GLY A 355 5.92 0.86 3.23
CA GLY A 355 4.49 0.90 3.47
C GLY A 355 3.88 -0.47 3.76
N MET A 356 2.74 -0.45 4.43
CA MET A 356 1.80 -1.57 4.44
C MET A 356 0.84 -1.44 3.28
N HIS A 357 0.37 -2.58 2.78
CA HIS A 357 -0.73 -2.55 1.82
C HIS A 357 -1.97 -2.00 2.52
N ILE A 358 -2.53 -0.90 2.01
CA ILE A 358 -3.63 -0.14 2.63
C ILE A 358 -4.82 -1.06 2.93
N PHE A 359 -5.16 -1.95 2.00
CA PHE A 359 -6.27 -2.88 2.20
C PHE A 359 -6.04 -3.88 3.35
N GLN A 360 -4.82 -4.35 3.56
CA GLN A 360 -4.52 -5.24 4.69
C GLN A 360 -4.69 -4.49 6.02
N VAL A 361 -4.20 -3.25 6.07
CA VAL A 361 -4.35 -2.38 7.25
C VAL A 361 -5.82 -2.10 7.54
N GLY A 362 -6.60 -1.73 6.52
CA GLY A 362 -8.00 -1.40 6.70
C GLY A 362 -8.84 -2.61 7.13
N VAL A 363 -8.60 -3.80 6.57
CA VAL A 363 -9.28 -5.04 7.00
C VAL A 363 -8.91 -5.40 8.44
N PHE A 364 -7.65 -5.22 8.82
CA PHE A 364 -7.20 -5.43 10.20
C PHE A 364 -7.87 -4.45 11.17
N LEU A 365 -7.89 -3.15 10.83
CA LEU A 365 -8.57 -2.12 11.61
C LEU A 365 -10.08 -2.42 11.73
N ALA A 366 -10.75 -2.76 10.63
CA ALA A 366 -12.17 -3.09 10.61
C ALA A 366 -12.47 -4.26 11.56
N SER A 367 -11.65 -5.31 11.48
CA SER A 367 -11.80 -6.49 12.31
C SER A 367 -11.69 -6.13 13.80
N ILE A 368 -10.62 -5.44 14.20
CA ILE A 368 -10.43 -5.02 15.59
C ILE A 368 -11.56 -4.11 16.06
N LEU A 369 -11.81 -3.01 15.35
CA LEU A 369 -12.79 -2.00 15.77
C LEU A 369 -14.19 -2.57 15.89
N SER A 370 -14.52 -3.58 15.07
CA SER A 370 -15.79 -4.28 15.20
C SER A 370 -15.86 -5.10 16.49
N CYS A 371 -14.75 -5.68 16.97
CA CYS A 371 -14.70 -6.48 18.19
C CYS A 371 -14.68 -5.65 19.47
N VAL A 372 -14.39 -4.34 19.41
CA VAL A 372 -14.35 -3.47 20.59
C VAL A 372 -15.70 -2.79 20.81
N SER A 373 -16.29 -3.00 21.98
CA SER A 373 -17.45 -2.27 22.48
C SER A 373 -17.09 -0.81 22.69
N ALA A 374 -17.97 0.10 22.25
CA ALA A 374 -17.93 1.46 22.76
C ALA A 374 -18.45 1.47 24.20
N GLY A 375 -17.54 1.20 25.14
CA GLY A 375 -17.86 1.14 26.56
C GLY A 375 -18.59 2.40 27.01
N LYS A 376 -19.56 2.22 27.91
CA LYS A 376 -19.92 3.27 28.85
C LYS A 376 -18.66 3.49 29.71
N CYS A 377 -17.81 4.45 29.35
CA CYS A 377 -16.86 5.00 30.30
C CYS A 377 -17.66 5.79 31.34
N ASP A 378 -18.40 5.08 32.19
CA ASP A 378 -19.11 5.63 33.35
C ASP A 378 -18.14 5.97 34.51
N ALA A 379 -16.83 5.89 34.27
CA ALA A 379 -15.86 6.48 35.16
C ALA A 379 -15.81 7.99 34.86
N PRO A 380 -16.30 8.87 35.75
CA PRO A 380 -15.97 10.29 35.63
C PRO A 380 -14.45 10.40 35.54
N MET A 381 -13.95 11.12 34.54
CA MET A 381 -12.54 11.52 34.52
C MET A 381 -12.33 12.38 35.78
N ALA A 382 -11.74 11.78 36.80
CA ALA A 382 -11.29 12.46 38.01
C ALA A 382 -9.97 13.17 37.76
#